data_AF-A0A2J8TXF0-F1
#
_entry.id   AF-A0A2J8TXF0-F1
#
_cell.length_a   1.000
_cell.length_b   1.000
_cell.length_c   1.000
_cell.angle_alpha   90.00
_cell.angle_beta   90.00
_cell.angle_gamma   90.00
#
_symmetry.space_group_name_H-M   'P 1'
#
loop_
_entity.id
_entity.type
_entity.pdbx_description
1 polymer ?
#
loop_
_entity_poly.entity_id
_entity_poly.type
_entity_poly.pdbx_seq_one_letter_code
_entity_poly.pdbx_strand_id
1 'polypeptide(L)'
;MRILHVNGFNGEGGEEDPQAARSNSDGEKATKVQDIKNNLKEAIETIVAAMSNLVPPVELANPENQFRVDYILSVMNVPDFDFPPEFYEHAKALWEDEGVRACYERSNEYQLIDCAQYFL
;
A
#
# COMPACT_ATOMS: atom_id res chain seq x y z
N MET A 1 -37.94 68.35 11.34
CA MET A 1 -36.97 67.89 12.38
C MET A 1 -36.00 66.91 11.70
N ARG A 2 -34.78 66.84 12.24
CA ARG A 2 -33.49 66.40 11.67
C ARG A 2 -33.36 64.97 11.11
N ILE A 3 -32.27 64.83 10.34
CA ILE A 3 -31.71 63.71 9.55
C ILE A 3 -31.15 62.56 10.43
N LEU A 4 -30.92 61.40 9.78
CA LEU A 4 -29.98 60.27 10.04
C LEU A 4 -30.73 58.95 10.34
N HIS A 5 -30.52 57.83 9.63
CA HIS A 5 -29.24 57.16 9.42
C HIS A 5 -29.26 56.32 8.12
N VAL A 6 -28.22 56.46 7.30
CA VAL A 6 -27.84 55.49 6.26
C VAL A 6 -26.98 54.45 6.95
N ASN A 7 -27.42 53.19 7.02
CA ASN A 7 -26.52 52.09 7.38
C ASN A 7 -26.01 51.45 6.10
N GLY A 8 -24.72 51.62 5.87
CA GLY A 8 -23.97 51.09 4.76
C GLY A 8 -23.97 49.57 4.76
N PHE A 9 -24.27 49.02 3.59
CA PHE A 9 -23.96 47.65 3.23
C PHE A 9 -22.43 47.56 3.08
N ASN A 10 -21.74 47.20 4.15
CA ASN A 10 -20.30 47.00 4.14
C ASN A 10 -20.02 45.59 3.62
N GLY A 11 -19.44 45.53 2.41
CA GLY A 11 -18.92 44.31 1.84
C GLY A 11 -17.73 43.76 2.63
N GLU A 12 -17.52 42.46 2.40
CA GLU A 12 -16.24 41.76 2.50
C GLU A 12 -15.55 41.75 3.87
N GLY A 13 -15.90 40.73 4.66
CA GLY A 13 -14.97 40.04 5.55
C GLY A 13 -14.99 38.57 5.13
N GLY A 14 -13.93 38.13 4.47
CA GLY A 14 -13.78 36.75 3.99
C GLY A 14 -13.53 35.76 5.12
N GLU A 15 -13.41 34.50 4.67
CA GLU A 15 -12.79 33.38 5.36
C GLU A 15 -13.62 32.75 6.49
N GLU A 16 -14.52 31.85 6.11
CA GLU A 16 -14.63 30.52 6.72
C GLU A 16 -15.05 29.52 5.63
N ASP A 17 -14.10 29.10 4.79
CA ASP A 17 -14.30 27.87 4.02
C ASP A 17 -14.32 26.70 5.02
N PRO A 18 -15.41 25.92 5.13
CA PRO A 18 -15.45 24.75 5.99
C PRO A 18 -14.77 23.57 5.28
N GLN A 19 -13.53 23.75 4.81
CA GLN A 19 -12.56 22.68 4.77
C GLN A 19 -12.15 22.38 6.22
N ALA A 20 -13.16 21.95 7.00
CA ALA A 20 -13.00 21.41 8.33
C ALA A 20 -11.87 20.41 8.24
N ALA A 21 -10.81 20.74 8.98
CA ALA A 21 -9.58 20.00 9.11
C ALA A 21 -9.82 18.51 8.92
N ARG A 22 -9.16 17.93 7.92
CA ARG A 22 -9.02 16.48 7.79
C ARG A 22 -8.65 15.96 9.18
N SER A 23 -9.61 15.37 9.88
CA SER A 23 -9.38 14.82 11.21
C SER A 23 -8.27 13.79 11.02
N ASN A 24 -7.10 14.10 11.56
CA ASN A 24 -5.95 13.22 11.50
C ASN A 24 -5.84 12.56 12.87
N SER A 25 -6.97 12.00 13.29
CA SER A 25 -7.12 11.31 14.57
C SER A 25 -6.14 10.14 14.57
N ASP A 26 -5.46 9.88 15.68
CA ASP A 26 -4.41 8.85 15.69
C ASP A 26 -4.96 7.44 15.36
N GLY A 27 -6.25 7.20 15.62
CA GLY A 27 -6.96 6.00 15.17
C GLY A 27 -7.10 5.89 13.65
N GLU A 28 -7.37 6.98 12.92
CA GLU A 28 -7.50 6.96 11.46
C GLU A 28 -6.13 6.77 10.77
N LYS A 29 -5.05 7.25 11.40
CA LYS A 29 -3.68 6.98 10.93
C LYS A 29 -3.30 5.51 11.11
N ALA A 30 -3.65 4.93 12.26
CA ALA A 30 -3.36 3.52 12.55
C ALA A 30 -4.05 2.58 11.56
N THR A 31 -5.33 2.82 11.23
CA THR A 31 -6.04 2.06 10.19
C THR A 31 -5.35 2.16 8.84
N LYS A 32 -4.98 3.37 8.40
CA LYS A 32 -4.28 3.57 7.12
C LYS A 32 -2.92 2.87 7.06
N VAL A 33 -2.16 2.87 8.16
CA VAL A 33 -0.89 2.15 8.23
C VAL A 33 -1.12 0.65 8.09
N GLN A 34 -2.16 0.11 8.72
CA GLN A 34 -2.51 -1.30 8.59
C GLN A 34 -2.90 -1.65 7.15
N ASP A 35 -3.69 -0.82 6.48
CA ASP A 35 -4.07 -1.03 5.08
C ASP A 35 -2.84 -1.05 4.16
N ILE A 36 -1.88 -0.15 4.36
CA ILE A 36 -0.62 -0.11 3.61
C ILE A 36 0.18 -1.40 3.82
N LYS A 37 0.28 -1.87 5.07
CA LYS A 37 0.99 -3.12 5.39
C LYS A 37 0.30 -4.33 4.74
N ASN A 38 -1.03 -4.38 4.78
CA ASN A 38 -1.80 -5.44 4.15
C ASN A 38 -1.59 -5.45 2.64
N ASN A 39 -1.58 -4.29 1.99
CA ASN A 39 -1.29 -4.19 0.55
C ASN A 39 0.14 -4.67 0.22
N LEU A 40 1.13 -4.32 1.03
CA LEU A 40 2.50 -4.82 0.87
C LEU A 40 2.56 -6.35 0.90
N LYS A 41 1.88 -6.96 1.88
CA LYS A 41 1.79 -8.42 2.04
C LYS A 41 1.08 -9.07 0.87
N GLU A 42 -0.08 -8.56 0.50
CA GLU A 42 -0.86 -9.07 -0.64
C GLU A 42 -0.06 -9.00 -1.94
N ALA A 43 0.67 -7.90 -2.19
CA ALA A 43 1.49 -7.73 -3.38
C ALA A 43 2.59 -8.80 -3.48
N ILE A 44 3.43 -8.95 -2.44
CA ILE A 44 4.55 -9.90 -2.51
C ILE A 44 4.07 -11.35 -2.54
N GLU A 45 3.03 -11.69 -1.80
CA GLU A 45 2.45 -13.03 -1.78
C GLU A 45 1.91 -13.44 -3.14
N THR A 46 1.19 -12.52 -3.78
CA THR A 46 0.62 -12.73 -5.11
C THR A 46 1.69 -12.95 -6.15
N ILE A 47 2.74 -12.12 -6.16
CA ILE A 47 3.85 -12.26 -7.13
C ILE A 47 4.55 -13.60 -6.93
N VAL A 48 4.93 -13.93 -5.70
CA VAL A 48 5.65 -15.17 -5.39
C VAL A 48 4.81 -16.41 -5.70
N ALA A 49 3.50 -16.38 -5.41
CA ALA A 49 2.59 -17.46 -5.77
C ALA A 49 2.46 -17.63 -7.29
N ALA A 50 2.47 -16.52 -8.04
CA ALA A 50 2.33 -16.55 -9.50
C ALA A 50 3.55 -17.15 -10.20
N MET A 51 4.76 -17.03 -9.64
CA MET A 51 6.01 -17.51 -10.26
C MET A 51 5.91 -18.96 -10.80
N SER A 52 5.33 -19.86 -10.01
CA SER A 52 5.13 -21.27 -10.38
C SER A 52 3.91 -21.55 -11.27
N ASN A 53 2.94 -20.61 -11.30
CA ASN A 53 1.68 -20.73 -12.03
C ASN A 53 1.73 -20.11 -13.43
N LEU A 54 2.69 -19.22 -13.69
CA LEU A 54 2.92 -18.66 -15.02
C LEU A 54 3.32 -19.74 -16.03
N VAL A 55 3.03 -19.49 -17.31
CA VAL A 55 3.39 -20.40 -18.41
C VAL A 55 4.19 -19.62 -19.46
N PRO A 56 5.50 -19.87 -19.64
CA PRO A 56 6.35 -20.73 -18.81
C PRO A 56 6.54 -20.16 -17.38
N PRO A 57 6.85 -21.01 -16.39
CA PRO A 57 7.10 -20.57 -15.02
C PRO A 57 8.35 -19.68 -14.96
N VAL A 58 8.42 -18.89 -13.89
CA VAL A 58 9.56 -18.02 -13.60
C VAL A 58 10.27 -18.57 -12.36
N GLU A 59 11.56 -18.83 -12.49
CA GLU A 59 12.41 -19.30 -11.39
C GLU A 59 13.05 -18.12 -10.67
N LEU A 60 13.45 -18.32 -9.40
CA LEU A 60 14.27 -17.35 -8.68
C LEU A 60 15.61 -17.15 -9.38
N ALA A 61 16.10 -15.91 -9.43
CA ALA A 61 17.43 -15.62 -9.91
C ALA A 61 18.50 -16.09 -8.91
N ASN A 62 18.24 -15.94 -7.61
CA ASN A 62 19.06 -16.54 -6.56
C ASN A 62 18.31 -17.70 -5.88
N PRO A 63 18.74 -18.97 -6.06
CA PRO A 63 18.11 -20.11 -5.40
C PRO A 63 18.23 -20.06 -3.86
N GLU A 64 19.18 -19.29 -3.30
CA GLU A 64 19.27 -19.07 -1.85
C GLU A 64 18.07 -18.29 -1.30
N ASN A 65 17.25 -17.64 -2.14
CA ASN A 65 16.02 -16.99 -1.72
C ASN A 65 14.85 -17.96 -1.53
N GLN A 66 15.00 -19.26 -1.83
CA GLN A 66 13.90 -20.22 -1.75
C GLN A 66 13.25 -20.27 -0.36
N PHE A 67 14.04 -20.24 0.71
CA PHE A 67 13.48 -20.26 2.08
C PHE A 67 12.63 -19.01 2.37
N ARG A 68 12.89 -17.89 1.69
CA ARG A 68 12.09 -16.66 1.80
C ARG A 68 10.76 -16.82 1.08
N VAL A 69 10.76 -17.45 -0.10
CA VAL A 69 9.54 -17.84 -0.82
C VAL A 69 8.68 -18.73 0.07
N ASP A 70 9.28 -19.78 0.64
CA ASP A 70 8.57 -20.73 1.51
C ASP A 70 7.98 -20.01 2.74
N TYR A 71 8.72 -19.08 3.33
CA TYR A 71 8.22 -18.24 4.43
C TYR A 71 7.00 -17.40 4.00
N ILE A 72 7.10 -16.64 2.91
CA ILE A 72 6.00 -15.78 2.42
C ILE A 72 4.75 -16.60 2.12
N LEU A 73 4.90 -17.74 1.45
CA LEU A 73 3.77 -18.64 1.17
C LEU A 73 3.16 -19.24 2.44
N SER A 74 3.96 -19.50 3.48
CA SER A 74 3.47 -20.03 4.76
C SER A 74 2.59 -19.04 5.54
N VAL A 75 2.83 -17.72 5.38
CA VAL A 75 2.10 -16.65 6.08
C VAL A 75 0.92 -16.08 5.28
N MET A 76 0.72 -16.52 4.04
CA MET A 76 -0.28 -15.99 3.12
C MET A 76 -1.70 -15.93 3.70
N ASN A 77 -2.14 -17.02 4.33
CA ASN A 77 -3.51 -17.14 4.85
C ASN A 77 -3.60 -16.88 6.36
N VAL A 78 -2.59 -16.26 6.98
CA VAL A 78 -2.60 -15.93 8.40
C VAL A 78 -3.48 -14.69 8.63
N PRO A 79 -4.61 -14.81 9.37
CA PRO A 79 -5.42 -13.66 9.73
C PRO A 79 -4.67 -12.80 10.76
N ASP A 80 -4.97 -11.50 10.78
CA ASP A 80 -4.40 -10.54 11.75
C ASP A 80 -2.87 -10.62 11.86
N PHE A 81 -2.19 -10.70 10.71
CA PHE A 81 -0.73 -10.82 10.65
C PHE A 81 -0.05 -9.63 11.34
N ASP A 82 0.88 -9.92 12.27
CA ASP A 82 1.52 -8.90 13.12
C ASP A 82 2.64 -8.11 12.43
N PHE A 83 3.03 -8.48 11.20
CA PHE A 83 4.13 -7.87 10.44
C PHE A 83 5.44 -7.79 11.24
N PRO A 84 6.03 -8.94 11.59
CA PRO A 84 7.27 -8.96 12.34
C PRO A 84 8.46 -8.55 11.45
N PRO A 85 9.60 -8.10 12.01
CA PRO A 85 10.73 -7.59 11.23
C PRO A 85 11.21 -8.52 10.11
N GLU A 86 11.24 -9.83 10.36
CA GLU A 86 11.64 -10.86 9.40
C GLU A 86 10.78 -10.85 8.13
N PHE A 87 9.49 -10.50 8.21
CA PHE A 87 8.63 -10.39 7.04
C PHE A 87 9.16 -9.33 6.07
N TYR A 88 9.56 -8.17 6.59
CA TYR A 88 10.08 -7.07 5.77
C TYR A 88 11.44 -7.44 5.15
N GLU A 89 12.29 -8.16 5.88
CA GLU A 89 13.58 -8.64 5.35
C GLU A 89 13.38 -9.68 4.23
N HIS A 90 12.40 -10.58 4.38
CA HIS A 90 12.06 -11.54 3.34
C HIS A 90 11.45 -10.88 2.12
N ALA A 91 10.45 -10.01 2.30
CA ALA A 91 9.79 -9.30 1.21
C ALA A 91 10.78 -8.43 0.43
N LYS A 92 11.66 -7.68 1.11
CA LYS A 92 12.67 -6.84 0.46
C LYS A 92 13.66 -7.67 -0.35
N ALA A 93 14.23 -8.73 0.23
CA ALA A 93 15.20 -9.57 -0.45
C ALA A 93 14.61 -10.30 -1.67
N LEU A 94 13.32 -10.67 -1.60
CA LEU A 94 12.60 -11.22 -2.74
C LEU A 94 12.32 -10.17 -3.81
N TRP A 95 11.94 -8.96 -3.43
CA TRP A 95 11.72 -7.88 -4.40
C TRP A 95 12.98 -7.48 -5.17
N GLU A 96 14.14 -7.60 -4.54
CA GLU A 96 15.45 -7.38 -5.17
C GLU A 96 15.89 -8.57 -6.07
N ASP A 97 15.19 -9.71 -6.05
CA ASP A 97 15.49 -10.87 -6.89
C ASP A 97 14.99 -10.65 -8.34
N GLU A 98 15.88 -10.81 -9.32
CA GLU A 98 15.55 -10.60 -10.74
C GLU A 98 14.44 -11.53 -11.25
N GLY A 99 14.32 -12.74 -10.71
CA GLY A 99 13.26 -13.67 -11.06
C GLY A 99 11.90 -13.18 -10.56
N VAL A 100 11.84 -12.66 -9.34
CA VAL A 100 10.62 -12.05 -8.78
C VAL A 100 10.23 -10.79 -9.57
N ARG A 101 11.21 -9.93 -9.92
CA ARG A 101 10.93 -8.76 -10.77
C ARG A 101 10.45 -9.16 -12.16
N ALA A 102 11.04 -10.18 -12.78
CA ALA A 102 10.57 -10.71 -14.05
C ALA A 102 9.14 -11.27 -13.99
N CYS A 103 8.75 -11.86 -12.85
CA CYS A 103 7.36 -12.25 -12.61
C CYS A 103 6.44 -11.03 -12.50
N TYR A 104 6.86 -9.98 -11.77
CA TYR A 104 6.11 -8.74 -11.64
C TYR A 104 5.86 -8.04 -12.99
N GLU A 105 6.83 -8.01 -13.90
CA GLU A 105 6.65 -7.46 -15.26
C GLU A 105 5.59 -8.21 -16.07
N ARG A 106 5.25 -9.44 -15.68
CA ARG A 106 4.19 -10.28 -16.25
C ARG A 106 2.90 -10.25 -15.41
N SER A 107 2.75 -9.26 -14.53
CA SER A 107 1.56 -9.10 -13.67
C SER A 107 0.25 -9.01 -14.43
N ASN A 108 0.26 -8.67 -15.73
CA ASN A 108 -0.92 -8.72 -16.60
C ASN A 108 -1.48 -10.13 -16.83
N GLU A 109 -0.76 -11.19 -16.44
CA GLU A 109 -1.18 -12.59 -16.57
C GLU A 109 -1.87 -13.13 -15.31
N TYR A 110 -1.89 -12.35 -14.22
CA TYR A 110 -2.56 -12.69 -12.96
C TYR A 110 -3.20 -11.44 -12.32
N GLN A 111 -3.85 -11.59 -11.18
CA GLN A 111 -4.47 -10.46 -10.48
C GLN A 111 -3.48 -9.91 -9.46
N LEU A 112 -2.85 -8.78 -9.75
CA LEU A 112 -1.98 -8.05 -8.83
C LEU A 112 -2.59 -6.68 -8.52
N ILE A 113 -2.48 -6.23 -7.27
CA ILE A 113 -2.95 -4.89 -6.88
C ILE A 113 -2.12 -3.80 -7.57
N ASP A 114 -2.78 -2.76 -8.06
CA ASP A 114 -2.13 -1.66 -8.83
C ASP A 114 -1.03 -0.93 -8.04
N CYS A 115 -1.10 -0.97 -6.71
CA CYS A 115 -0.17 -0.29 -5.81
C CYS A 115 1.09 -1.10 -5.45
N ALA A 116 1.26 -2.31 -6.00
CA ALA A 116 2.36 -3.21 -5.67
C ALA A 116 3.76 -2.53 -5.79
N GLN A 117 4.05 -1.88 -6.91
CA GLN A 117 5.35 -1.21 -7.14
C GLN A 117 5.61 -0.03 -6.21
N TYR A 118 4.57 0.62 -5.69
CA TYR A 118 4.75 1.75 -4.80
C TYR A 118 5.15 1.31 -3.38
N PHE A 119 4.76 0.10 -2.98
CA PHE A 119 4.99 -0.41 -1.63
C PHE A 119 6.21 -1.32 -1.52
N LEU A 120 6.59 -2.01 -2.60
CA LEU A 120 7.74 -2.92 -2.66
C LEU A 120 9.02 -2.20 -3.09
#